data_AF-A0A954B395-F1
#
_entry.id   AF-A0A954B395-F1
#
_cell.length_a   1.000
_cell.length_b   1.000
_cell.length_c   1.000
_cell.angle_alpha   90.00
_cell.angle_beta   90.00
_cell.angle_gamma   90.00
#
_symmetry.space_group_name_H-M   'P 1'
#
loop_
_entity.id
_entity.type
_entity.pdbx_description
1 polymer ?
#
loop_
_entity_poly.entity_id
_entity_poly.type
_entity_poly.pdbx_seq_one_letter_code
_entity_poly.pdbx_strand_id
1 'polypeptide(L)'
;MTKRIFIAHPRGAETQARGVAAQLRLLGYEVCDYEPRGRRVGTDKIVMLWSRAARGTPALRAAARTARATGALVCVRLDGAPPPVESAHSARLTKDVAWRRLLSSKARPALLVSSPARARIYTARAKRMARPAHTVGTDMRLYSDSSSRAFAIVLTLCLLGAGALGFAYQHYPQVAAPIDSAASAAYAQASQIAALAP
;
A
#
# COMPACT_ATOMS: atom_id res chain seq x y z
N MET A 1 10.48 29.18 -17.13
CA MET A 1 10.58 28.10 -16.13
C MET A 1 9.63 26.98 -16.53
N THR A 2 10.15 25.88 -17.07
CA THR A 2 9.37 24.67 -17.36
C THR A 2 8.93 24.03 -16.05
N LYS A 3 7.62 23.74 -15.91
CA LYS A 3 7.09 23.04 -14.74
C LYS A 3 7.35 21.54 -14.88
N ARG A 4 7.95 20.94 -13.88
CA ARG A 4 8.19 19.49 -13.82
C ARG A 4 6.97 18.76 -13.28
N ILE A 5 6.64 17.65 -13.93
CA ILE A 5 5.53 16.77 -13.57
C ILE A 5 6.08 15.36 -13.40
N PHE A 6 5.80 14.76 -12.25
CA PHE A 6 6.12 13.35 -11.99
C PHE A 6 4.90 12.47 -12.21
N ILE A 7 5.06 11.38 -12.94
CA ILE A 7 3.99 10.39 -13.16
C ILE A 7 4.20 9.19 -12.24
N ALA A 8 3.24 8.95 -11.35
CA ALA A 8 3.21 7.76 -10.50
C ALA A 8 2.16 6.78 -11.04
N HIS A 9 2.53 5.53 -11.31
CA HIS A 9 1.61 4.53 -11.85
C HIS A 9 1.83 3.15 -11.22
N PRO A 10 0.82 2.28 -11.19
CA PRO A 10 0.98 0.88 -10.78
C PRO A 10 1.73 0.07 -11.84
N ARG A 11 2.30 -1.07 -11.43
CA ARG A 11 2.83 -2.08 -12.37
C ARG A 11 1.69 -2.54 -13.28
N GLY A 12 1.90 -2.48 -14.59
CA GLY A 12 0.88 -2.78 -15.61
C GLY A 12 0.12 -1.58 -16.20
N ALA A 13 0.33 -0.35 -15.71
CA ALA A 13 -0.24 0.87 -16.28
C ALA A 13 0.78 1.69 -17.12
N GLU A 14 1.87 1.07 -17.54
CA GLU A 14 2.99 1.74 -18.23
C GLU A 14 2.59 2.32 -19.59
N THR A 15 1.73 1.63 -20.34
CA THR A 15 1.24 2.12 -21.63
C THR A 15 0.41 3.38 -21.46
N GLN A 16 -0.45 3.42 -20.44
CA GLN A 16 -1.24 4.60 -20.09
C GLN A 16 -0.35 5.73 -19.57
N ALA A 17 0.66 5.41 -18.75
CA ALA A 17 1.64 6.38 -18.27
C ALA A 17 2.41 7.02 -19.43
N ARG A 18 2.87 6.22 -20.40
CA ARG A 18 3.52 6.72 -21.62
C ARG A 18 2.59 7.62 -22.45
N GLY A 19 1.32 7.23 -22.60
CA GLY A 19 0.32 8.06 -23.29
C GLY A 19 0.09 9.41 -22.62
N VAL A 20 -0.07 9.40 -21.29
CA VAL A 20 -0.20 10.63 -20.49
C VAL A 20 1.07 11.48 -20.57
N ALA A 21 2.26 10.86 -20.50
CA ALA A 21 3.53 11.55 -20.63
C ALA A 21 3.66 12.25 -21.99
N ALA A 22 3.27 11.58 -23.07
CA ALA A 22 3.28 12.15 -24.41
C ALA A 22 2.34 13.38 -24.49
N GLN A 23 1.12 13.28 -23.97
CA GLN A 23 0.17 14.39 -23.94
C GLN A 23 0.69 15.59 -23.14
N LEU A 24 1.32 15.34 -21.99
CA LEU A 24 1.89 16.41 -21.17
C LEU A 24 3.13 17.06 -21.80
N ARG A 25 3.97 16.29 -22.48
CA ARG A 25 5.12 16.81 -23.23
C ARG A 25 4.69 17.69 -24.40
N LEU A 26 3.62 17.33 -25.11
CA LEU A 26 3.03 18.17 -26.17
C LEU A 26 2.56 19.54 -25.66
N LEU A 27 2.25 19.64 -24.36
CA LEU A 27 1.85 20.90 -23.71
C LEU A 27 3.06 21.70 -23.17
N GLY A 28 4.29 21.23 -23.39
CA GLY A 28 5.52 21.90 -22.96
C GLY A 28 5.92 21.62 -21.51
N TYR A 29 5.38 20.57 -20.88
CA TYR A 29 5.80 20.15 -19.54
C TYR A 29 6.97 19.17 -19.60
N GLU A 30 7.87 19.26 -18.62
CA GLU A 30 8.94 18.28 -18.42
C GLU A 30 8.36 17.14 -17.58
N VAL A 31 8.35 15.92 -18.13
CA VAL A 31 7.70 14.75 -17.53
C VAL A 31 8.72 13.71 -17.15
N CYS A 32 8.80 13.41 -15.86
CA CYS A 32 9.68 12.40 -15.27
C CYS A 32 8.87 11.27 -14.64
N ASP A 33 9.45 10.08 -14.59
CA ASP A 33 8.86 8.96 -13.85
C ASP A 33 9.01 9.18 -12.35
N TYR A 34 8.00 8.75 -11.59
CA TYR A 34 8.00 8.90 -10.14
C TYR A 34 8.89 7.85 -9.48
N GLU A 35 10.01 8.31 -8.91
CA GLU A 35 10.83 7.49 -8.02
C GLU A 35 10.54 7.82 -6.54
N PRO A 36 10.18 6.82 -5.71
CA PRO A 36 9.82 7.05 -4.31
C PRO A 36 11.00 7.53 -3.43
N ARG A 37 12.25 7.40 -3.90
CA ARG A 37 13.47 7.80 -3.17
C ARG A 37 14.18 9.03 -3.76
N GLY A 38 13.65 9.63 -4.83
CA GLY A 38 14.25 10.80 -5.46
C GLY A 38 14.09 12.08 -4.63
N ARG A 39 15.16 12.88 -4.52
CA ARG A 39 15.13 14.21 -3.89
C ARG A 39 14.26 15.13 -4.75
N ARG A 40 13.09 15.53 -4.26
CA ARG A 40 12.20 16.47 -4.94
C ARG A 40 12.69 17.89 -4.74
N VAL A 41 13.11 18.57 -5.80
CA VAL A 41 13.60 19.94 -5.76
C VAL A 41 12.62 20.81 -6.53
N GLY A 42 11.67 21.45 -5.83
CA GLY A 42 10.76 22.42 -6.41
C GLY A 42 9.27 22.14 -6.19
N THR A 43 8.43 23.06 -6.70
CA THR A 43 6.95 23.03 -6.64
C THR A 43 6.39 22.11 -7.73
N ASP A 44 6.83 20.86 -7.72
CA ASP A 44 6.55 19.90 -8.80
C ASP A 44 5.20 19.20 -8.57
N LYS A 45 4.42 19.07 -9.64
CA LYS A 45 3.12 18.37 -9.60
C LYS A 45 3.30 16.87 -9.77
N ILE A 46 2.46 16.10 -9.08
CA ILE A 46 2.46 14.64 -9.18
C ILE A 46 1.15 14.21 -9.80
N VAL A 47 1.23 13.63 -11.00
CA VAL A 47 0.11 12.98 -11.68
C VAL A 47 0.16 11.51 -11.34
N MET A 48 -0.82 11.04 -10.58
CA MET A 48 -0.91 9.67 -10.13
C MET A 48 -2.01 8.93 -10.89
N LEU A 49 -1.64 7.89 -11.62
CA LEU A 49 -2.56 6.95 -12.23
C LEU A 49 -3.07 6.00 -11.16
N TRP A 50 -4.37 6.04 -10.89
CA TRP A 50 -5.00 5.27 -9.84
C TRP A 50 -5.92 4.20 -10.41
N SER A 51 -5.76 2.97 -9.95
CA SER A 51 -6.60 1.83 -10.27
C SER A 51 -6.85 0.95 -9.04
N ARG A 52 -7.74 -0.03 -9.15
CA ARG A 52 -7.96 -1.07 -8.14
C ARG A 52 -6.67 -1.83 -7.83
N ALA A 53 -5.82 -2.08 -8.83
CA ALA A 53 -4.49 -2.67 -8.62
C ALA A 53 -3.56 -1.72 -7.85
N ALA A 54 -3.62 -0.41 -8.13
CA ALA A 54 -2.85 0.60 -7.40
C ALA A 54 -3.21 0.66 -5.90
N ARG A 55 -4.47 0.36 -5.53
CA ARG A 55 -4.95 0.34 -4.15
C ARG A 55 -4.13 -0.60 -3.24
N GLY A 56 -3.69 -1.73 -3.79
CA GLY A 56 -2.86 -2.70 -3.05
C GLY A 56 -1.44 -2.20 -2.76
N THR A 57 -0.92 -1.26 -3.56
CA THR A 57 0.49 -0.89 -3.50
C THR A 57 0.79 0.14 -2.40
N PRO A 58 1.62 -0.19 -1.38
CA PRO A 58 1.94 0.73 -0.29
C PRO A 58 2.76 1.93 -0.76
N ALA A 59 3.59 1.76 -1.80
CA ALA A 59 4.41 2.83 -2.36
C ALA A 59 3.56 3.96 -2.97
N LEU A 60 2.52 3.65 -3.75
CA LEU A 60 1.62 4.67 -4.31
C LEU A 60 0.76 5.33 -3.24
N ARG A 61 0.36 4.58 -2.20
CA ARG A 61 -0.33 5.17 -1.03
C ARG A 61 0.56 6.15 -0.27
N ALA A 62 1.85 5.86 -0.12
CA ALA A 62 2.80 6.80 0.46
C ALA A 62 2.96 8.04 -0.43
N ALA A 63 3.16 7.85 -1.74
CA ALA A 63 3.28 8.93 -2.72
C ALA A 63 2.06 9.86 -2.70
N ALA A 64 0.84 9.31 -2.68
CA ALA A 64 -0.41 10.05 -2.61
C ALA A 64 -0.50 10.92 -1.34
N ARG A 65 -0.09 10.38 -0.18
CA ARG A 65 -0.08 11.14 1.09
C ARG A 65 0.92 12.29 1.04
N THR A 66 2.14 12.05 0.56
CA THR A 66 3.16 13.09 0.43
C THR A 66 2.75 14.18 -0.56
N ALA A 67 2.20 13.79 -1.71
CA ALA A 67 1.74 14.73 -2.74
C ALA A 67 0.50 15.53 -2.30
N ARG A 68 -0.34 14.97 -1.42
CA ARG A 68 -1.45 15.69 -0.79
C ARG A 68 -0.94 16.73 0.19
N ALA A 69 0.04 16.39 1.03
CA ALA A 69 0.63 17.33 1.99
C ALA A 69 1.22 18.56 1.30
N THR A 70 1.76 18.40 0.08
CA THR A 70 2.28 19.51 -0.74
C THR A 70 1.22 20.21 -1.59
N GLY A 71 -0.03 19.76 -1.59
CA GLY A 71 -1.12 20.32 -2.42
C GLY A 71 -0.92 20.15 -3.93
N ALA A 72 0.01 19.29 -4.35
CA ALA A 72 0.45 19.14 -5.73
C ALA A 72 -0.03 17.85 -6.40
N LEU A 73 -0.92 17.09 -5.74
CA LEU A 73 -1.46 15.83 -6.24
C LEU A 73 -2.60 16.04 -7.25
N VAL A 74 -2.41 15.43 -8.41
CA VAL A 74 -3.43 15.19 -9.43
C VAL A 74 -3.65 13.69 -9.51
N CYS A 75 -4.87 13.22 -9.23
CA CYS A 75 -5.24 11.82 -9.34
C CYS A 75 -5.97 11.59 -10.67
N VAL A 76 -5.54 10.58 -11.42
CA VAL A 76 -6.16 10.18 -12.70
C VAL A 76 -6.63 8.75 -12.56
N ARG A 77 -7.93 8.55 -12.52
CA ARG A 77 -8.57 7.24 -12.33
C ARG A 77 -8.59 6.50 -13.67
N LEU A 78 -7.96 5.33 -13.69
CA LEU A 78 -7.99 4.39 -14.81
C LEU A 78 -9.27 3.54 -14.81
N ASP A 79 -9.85 3.32 -13.63
CA ASP A 79 -11.04 2.49 -13.43
C ASP A 79 -12.03 3.11 -12.42
N GLY A 80 -13.07 2.35 -12.07
CA GLY A 80 -14.06 2.74 -11.06
C GLY A 80 -13.55 2.74 -9.61
N ALA A 81 -12.25 2.52 -9.35
CA ALA A 81 -11.73 2.48 -7.97
C ALA A 81 -11.80 3.86 -7.30
N PRO A 82 -12.23 3.96 -6.04
CA PRO A 82 -12.28 5.23 -5.32
C PRO A 82 -10.87 5.81 -5.18
N PRO A 83 -10.69 7.15 -5.27
CA PRO A 83 -9.38 7.78 -5.12
C PRO A 83 -8.79 7.50 -3.73
N PRO A 84 -7.45 7.50 -3.59
CA PRO A 84 -6.79 7.13 -2.33
C PRO A 84 -6.99 8.14 -1.20
N VAL A 85 -7.40 9.36 -1.55
CA VAL A 85 -7.62 10.46 -0.61
C VAL A 85 -8.85 11.23 -1.08
N GLU A 86 -9.83 11.37 -0.19
CA GLU A 86 -11.16 11.94 -0.50
C GLU A 86 -11.11 13.39 -1.00
N SER A 87 -10.04 14.12 -0.69
CA SER A 87 -9.85 15.51 -1.13
C SER A 87 -8.92 15.66 -2.34
N ALA A 88 -8.46 14.57 -2.96
CA ALA A 88 -7.60 14.66 -4.14
C ALA A 88 -8.42 15.05 -5.37
N HIS A 89 -7.91 16.00 -6.18
CA HIS A 89 -8.49 16.28 -7.48
C HIS A 89 -8.39 15.01 -8.32
N SER A 90 -9.52 14.39 -8.59
CA SER A 90 -9.60 13.17 -9.38
C SER A 90 -10.29 13.44 -10.71
N ALA A 91 -9.65 13.04 -11.80
CA ALA A 91 -10.26 13.00 -13.12
C ALA A 91 -10.27 11.57 -13.62
N ARG A 92 -11.26 11.18 -14.40
CA ARG A 92 -11.23 9.91 -15.13
C ARG A 92 -10.33 10.08 -16.34
N LEU A 93 -9.49 9.08 -16.64
CA LEU A 93 -8.72 9.09 -17.88
C LEU A 93 -9.69 8.89 -19.06
N THR A 94 -9.96 9.97 -19.78
CA THR A 94 -10.68 9.97 -21.07
C THR A 94 -9.69 10.29 -22.19
N LYS A 95 -10.10 10.18 -23.46
CA LYS A 95 -9.24 10.53 -24.60
C LYS A 95 -8.88 12.02 -24.61
N ASP A 96 -9.80 12.86 -24.16
CA ASP A 96 -9.69 14.33 -24.14
C ASP A 96 -9.61 14.88 -22.72
N VAL A 97 -8.53 14.57 -22.01
CA VAL A 97 -8.29 15.18 -20.68
C VAL A 97 -7.83 16.62 -20.86
N ALA A 98 -8.57 17.56 -20.28
CA ALA A 98 -8.21 18.98 -20.23
C ALA A 98 -7.05 19.24 -19.24
N TRP A 99 -5.85 18.76 -19.58
CA TRP A 99 -4.65 18.78 -18.72
C TRP A 99 -4.33 20.16 -18.16
N ARG A 100 -4.43 21.23 -18.95
CA ARG A 100 -4.16 22.59 -18.46
C ARG A 100 -5.09 22.97 -17.32
N ARG A 101 -6.38 22.67 -17.41
CA ARG A 101 -7.35 22.97 -16.35
C ARG A 101 -7.08 22.16 -15.09
N LEU A 102 -6.77 20.88 -15.28
CA LEU A 102 -6.50 19.92 -14.20
C LEU A 102 -5.19 20.23 -13.47
N LEU A 103 -4.17 20.67 -14.20
CA LEU A 103 -2.89 21.12 -13.64
C LEU A 103 -2.96 22.54 -13.09
N SER A 104 -3.87 23.40 -13.55
CA SER A 104 -3.97 24.78 -13.07
C SER A 104 -4.90 24.94 -11.88
N SER A 105 -5.81 23.98 -11.65
CA SER A 105 -6.62 23.97 -10.44
C SER A 105 -5.70 23.86 -9.22
N LYS A 106 -5.60 24.97 -8.48
CA LYS A 106 -5.03 24.99 -7.13
C LYS A 106 -5.90 24.05 -6.31
N ALA A 107 -5.31 23.10 -5.61
CA ALA A 107 -6.06 22.20 -4.73
C ALA A 107 -6.91 23.08 -3.81
N ARG A 108 -8.24 23.08 -3.98
CA ARG A 108 -9.15 23.76 -3.07
C ARG A 108 -8.86 23.14 -1.70
N PRO A 109 -8.36 23.91 -0.71
CA PRO A 109 -8.21 23.38 0.63
C PRO A 109 -9.58 22.83 1.01
N ALA A 110 -9.61 21.56 1.42
CA ALA A 110 -10.81 21.02 2.02
C ALA A 110 -11.15 21.97 3.16
N LEU A 111 -12.26 22.70 3.02
CA LEU A 111 -12.79 23.50 4.11
C LEU A 111 -12.89 22.52 5.28
N LEU A 112 -12.08 22.78 6.31
CA LEU A 112 -12.21 22.18 7.62
C LEU A 112 -13.60 22.57 8.11
N VAL A 113 -14.62 21.82 7.71
CA VAL A 113 -15.83 21.72 8.51
C VAL A 113 -15.41 20.89 9.71
N SER A 114 -14.82 21.58 10.67
CA SER A 114 -14.82 21.21 12.07
C SER A 114 -16.30 21.05 12.46
N SER A 115 -16.80 19.85 12.32
CA SER A 115 -17.94 19.40 13.11
C SER A 115 -17.43 18.19 13.86
N PRO A 116 -17.31 18.26 15.20
CA PRO A 116 -17.18 17.03 15.95
C PRO A 116 -18.43 16.21 15.63
N ALA A 117 -18.23 15.03 15.05
CA ALA A 117 -19.30 14.04 14.89
C ALA A 117 -19.66 13.51 16.29
N ARG A 118 -20.28 14.37 17.09
CA ARG A 118 -20.97 14.02 18.32
C ARG A 118 -22.07 13.06 17.89
N ALA A 119 -21.94 11.81 18.29
CA ALA A 119 -22.92 10.76 18.08
C ALA A 119 -24.31 11.29 18.48
N ARG A 120 -25.10 11.69 17.48
CA ARG A 120 -26.53 11.94 17.65
C ARG A 120 -27.20 10.59 17.62
N ILE A 121 -27.35 10.06 18.83
CA ILE A 121 -28.25 8.98 19.18
C ILE A 121 -29.61 9.29 18.54
N TYR A 122 -29.96 8.60 17.45
CA TYR A 122 -31.31 8.54 16.92
C TYR A 122 -32.02 7.36 17.60
N THR A 123 -32.33 7.53 18.88
CA THR A 123 -33.34 6.72 19.57
C THR A 123 -34.68 7.37 19.32
N ALA A 124 -35.31 7.06 18.19
CA ALA A 124 -36.76 7.11 18.05
C ALA A 124 -37.17 6.37 16.78
N ARG A 125 -37.97 5.31 16.95
CA ARG A 125 -38.82 4.71 15.91
C ARG A 125 -38.22 3.61 15.02
N ALA A 126 -37.63 2.59 15.64
CA ALA A 126 -37.63 1.23 15.07
C ALA A 126 -37.82 0.16 16.16
N LYS A 127 -38.73 0.41 17.10
CA LYS A 127 -39.41 -0.68 17.82
C LYS A 127 -40.55 -1.16 16.93
N ARG A 128 -40.34 -2.23 16.18
CA ARG A 128 -41.29 -3.34 15.96
C ARG A 128 -40.70 -4.33 14.95
N MET A 129 -40.45 -5.54 15.45
CA MET A 129 -40.31 -6.81 14.74
C MET A 129 -38.92 -7.20 14.20
N ALA A 130 -38.15 -7.93 15.01
CA ALA A 130 -37.79 -9.33 14.74
C ALA A 130 -36.96 -9.92 15.91
N ARG A 131 -37.17 -11.20 16.19
CA ARG A 131 -36.64 -12.02 17.30
C ARG A 131 -35.10 -12.13 17.34
N PRO A 132 -34.51 -12.50 18.51
CA PRO A 132 -33.07 -12.48 18.74
C PRO A 132 -32.40 -13.75 18.18
N ALA A 133 -31.34 -13.57 17.39
CA ALA A 133 -30.34 -14.60 17.19
C ALA A 133 -29.21 -14.33 18.19
N HIS A 134 -28.92 -15.30 19.06
CA HIS A 134 -27.72 -15.30 19.89
C HIS A 134 -26.49 -15.37 18.97
N THR A 135 -25.89 -14.22 18.68
CA THR A 135 -24.49 -14.19 18.22
C THR A 135 -23.62 -13.94 19.43
N VAL A 136 -23.08 -15.06 19.91
CA VAL A 136 -21.89 -15.22 20.73
C VAL A 136 -20.94 -14.05 20.52
N GLY A 137 -20.57 -13.40 21.62
CA GLY A 137 -19.57 -12.34 21.64
C GLY A 137 -18.26 -12.84 21.07
N THR A 138 -17.92 -12.35 19.89
CA THR A 138 -16.53 -12.08 19.56
C THR A 138 -16.35 -10.58 19.67
N ASP A 139 -16.05 -10.14 20.90
CA ASP A 139 -15.27 -8.94 21.13
C ASP A 139 -13.95 -9.09 20.39
N MET A 140 -13.97 -8.82 19.09
CA MET A 140 -12.77 -8.66 18.30
C MET A 140 -12.25 -7.27 18.65
N ARG A 141 -11.66 -7.19 19.85
CA ARG A 141 -10.89 -6.02 20.29
C ARG A 141 -9.91 -5.72 19.17
N LEU A 142 -10.09 -4.55 18.57
CA LEU A 142 -9.12 -3.89 17.70
C LEU A 142 -7.82 -3.76 18.49
N TYR A 143 -6.99 -4.80 18.46
CA TYR A 143 -5.62 -4.74 18.94
C TYR A 143 -4.82 -3.93 17.93
N SER A 144 -4.87 -2.62 18.14
CA SER A 144 -3.74 -1.70 18.17
C SER A 144 -2.67 -1.88 17.10
N ASP A 145 -2.45 -0.81 16.33
CA ASP A 145 -1.28 -0.55 15.47
C ASP A 145 0.09 -0.90 16.11
N SER A 146 0.16 -1.07 17.44
CA SER A 146 1.35 -1.57 18.15
C SER A 146 1.67 -3.06 17.89
N SER A 147 0.67 -3.91 17.61
CA SER A 147 0.88 -5.34 17.38
C SER A 147 1.57 -5.62 16.05
N SER A 148 1.27 -4.82 15.02
CA SER A 148 1.89 -4.87 13.70
C SER A 148 3.39 -4.55 13.74
N ARG A 149 3.78 -3.54 14.52
CA ARG A 149 5.20 -3.19 14.69
C ARG A 149 5.95 -4.24 15.51
N ALA A 150 5.35 -4.72 16.59
CA ALA A 150 5.93 -5.80 17.38
C ALA A 150 6.10 -7.08 16.55
N PHE A 151 5.10 -7.43 15.75
CA PHE A 151 5.17 -8.56 14.82
C PHE A 151 6.27 -8.37 13.78
N ALA A 152 6.38 -7.18 13.17
CA ALA A 152 7.42 -6.90 12.20
C ALA A 152 8.83 -6.98 12.80
N ILE A 153 9.01 -6.52 14.04
CA ILE A 153 10.28 -6.60 14.79
C ILE A 153 10.62 -8.06 15.09
N VAL A 154 9.67 -8.84 15.62
CA VAL A 154 9.87 -10.27 15.90
C VAL A 154 10.19 -11.03 14.61
N LEU A 155 9.47 -10.76 13.53
CA LEU A 155 9.71 -11.39 12.23
C LEU A 155 11.10 -11.05 11.70
N THR A 156 11.55 -9.79 11.82
CA THR A 156 12.89 -9.41 11.38
C THR A 156 13.99 -10.05 12.23
N LEU A 157 13.80 -10.17 13.54
CA LEU A 157 14.72 -10.89 14.41
C LEU A 157 14.79 -12.39 14.05
N CYS A 158 13.65 -13.03 13.77
CA CYS A 158 13.63 -14.42 13.30
C CYS A 158 14.36 -14.60 11.97
N LEU A 159 14.16 -13.69 11.01
CA LEU A 159 14.81 -13.76 9.71
C LEU A 159 16.33 -13.52 9.80
N LEU A 160 16.75 -12.57 10.64
CA LEU A 160 18.18 -12.35 10.92
C LEU A 160 18.81 -13.57 11.61
N GLY A 161 18.12 -14.15 12.59
CA GLY A 161 18.57 -15.37 13.27
C GLY A 161 18.71 -16.56 12.31
N ALA A 162 17.71 -16.79 11.46
CA ALA A 162 17.75 -17.85 10.46
C ALA A 162 18.89 -17.64 9.43
N GLY A 163 19.11 -16.40 8.99
CA GLY A 163 20.22 -16.06 8.09
C GLY A 163 21.58 -16.27 8.73
N ALA A 164 21.76 -15.83 9.98
CA ALA A 164 23.00 -16.01 10.73
C ALA A 164 23.30 -17.50 10.99
N LEU A 165 22.26 -18.28 11.32
CA LEU A 165 22.41 -19.72 11.55
C LEU A 165 22.72 -20.48 10.26
N GLY A 166 22.10 -20.12 9.13
CA GLY A 166 22.44 -20.67 7.81
C GLY A 166 23.88 -20.34 7.37
N PHE A 167 24.33 -19.10 7.59
CA PHE A 167 25.72 -18.71 7.34
C PHE A 167 26.69 -19.48 8.25
N ALA A 168 26.38 -19.60 9.53
CA ALA A 168 27.20 -20.32 10.49
C ALA A 168 27.27 -21.82 10.17
N TYR A 169 26.17 -22.41 9.73
CA TYR A 169 26.12 -23.81 9.28
C TYR A 169 27.04 -24.05 8.06
N GLN A 170 27.11 -23.10 7.12
CA GLN A 170 27.98 -23.23 5.94
C GLN A 170 29.46 -23.01 6.23
N HIS A 171 29.79 -22.12 7.18
CA HIS A 171 31.17 -21.67 7.40
C HIS A 171 31.83 -22.30 8.64
N TYR A 172 31.05 -22.78 9.61
CA TYR A 172 31.57 -23.41 10.82
C TYR A 172 31.14 -24.88 10.90
N PRO A 173 32.05 -25.83 10.60
CA PRO A 173 31.73 -27.26 10.63
C PRO A 173 31.34 -27.76 12.03
N GLN A 174 31.73 -27.04 13.07
CA GLN A 174 31.39 -27.29 14.48
C GLN A 174 29.88 -27.17 14.75
N VAL A 175 29.17 -26.37 13.95
CA VAL A 175 27.72 -26.13 14.06
C VAL A 175 26.94 -27.10 13.16
N ALA A 176 27.48 -27.45 12.00
CA ALA A 176 26.81 -28.35 11.05
C ALA A 176 26.80 -29.82 11.50
N ALA A 177 27.94 -30.33 12.00
CA ALA A 177 28.09 -31.73 12.39
C ALA A 177 27.05 -32.26 13.41
N PRO A 178 26.70 -31.54 14.49
CA PRO A 178 25.65 -32.01 15.40
C PRO A 178 24.24 -31.93 14.80
N ILE A 179 23.98 -30.99 13.89
CA ILE A 179 22.67 -30.84 13.23
C ILE A 179 22.45 -31.98 12.24
N ASP A 180 23.46 -32.35 11.47
CA ASP A 180 23.38 -33.42 10.48
C ASP A 180 23.29 -34.81 11.13
N SER A 181 23.99 -35.02 12.25
CA SER A 181 23.87 -36.26 13.02
C SER A 181 22.48 -36.40 13.65
N ALA A 182 21.89 -35.32 14.16
CA ALA A 182 20.52 -35.33 14.66
C ALA A 182 19.49 -35.58 13.54
N ALA A 183 19.67 -34.93 12.37
CA ALA A 183 18.78 -35.11 11.23
C ALA A 183 18.82 -36.54 10.69
N SER A 184 20.01 -37.11 10.51
CA SER A 184 20.17 -38.50 10.06
C SER A 184 19.59 -39.51 11.05
N ALA A 185 19.72 -39.29 12.36
CA ALA A 185 19.08 -40.11 13.39
C ALA A 185 17.54 -40.03 13.31
N ALA A 186 16.98 -38.85 13.08
CA ALA A 186 15.53 -38.68 12.92
C ALA A 186 15.00 -39.37 11.64
N TYR A 187 15.73 -39.29 10.53
CA TYR A 187 15.36 -40.02 9.29
C TYR A 187 15.46 -41.54 9.46
N ALA A 188 16.46 -42.03 10.20
CA ALA A 188 16.58 -43.44 10.53
C ALA A 188 15.38 -43.93 11.37
N GLN A 189 14.93 -43.15 12.36
CA GLN A 189 13.74 -43.48 13.15
C GLN A 189 12.46 -43.40 12.31
N ALA A 190 12.30 -42.36 11.48
CA ALA A 190 11.13 -42.19 10.62
C ALA A 190 11.00 -43.31 9.58
N SER A 191 12.12 -43.77 9.01
CA SER A 191 12.13 -44.89 8.05
C SER A 191 11.79 -46.23 8.72
N GLN A 192 12.19 -46.46 9.97
CA GLN A 192 11.78 -47.63 10.74
C GLN A 192 10.27 -47.63 11.02
N ILE A 193 9.69 -46.47 11.35
CA ILE A 193 8.24 -46.32 11.56
C ILE A 193 7.48 -46.52 10.26
N ALA A 194 7.98 -45.96 9.14
CA ALA A 194 7.37 -46.13 7.83
C ALA A 194 7.41 -47.58 7.33
N ALA A 195 8.47 -48.33 7.65
CA ALA A 195 8.58 -49.76 7.33
C ALA A 195 7.62 -50.65 8.14
N LEU A 196 7.05 -50.14 9.23
CA LEU A 196 6.08 -50.82 10.09
C LEU A 196 4.62 -50.41 9.77
N ALA A 197 4.40 -49.48 8.83
CA ALA A 197 3.07 -49.07 8.40
C ALA A 197 2.52 -50.11 7.38
N PRO A 198 1.32 -50.69 7.62
CA PRO A 198 0.73 -51.75 6.80
C PRO A 198 0.23 -51.26 5.43
#